data_AF-A0A4Q5RB01-F1
#
_entry.id   AF-A0A4Q5RB01-F1
#
_cell.length_a   1.000
_cell.length_b   1.000
_cell.length_c   1.000
_cell.angle_alpha   90.00
_cell.angle_beta   90.00
_cell.angle_gamma   90.00
#
_symmetry.space_group_name_H-M   'P 1'
#
loop_
_entity.id
_entity.type
_entity.pdbx_description
1 polymer ?
#
loop_
_entity_poly.entity_id
_entity_poly.type
_entity_poly.pdbx_seq_one_letter_code
_entity_poly.pdbx_strand_id
1 'polypeptide(L)'
;MLFNPAIERLPLPQLRALQDARLREQVAYVYERVPFYRHKFDALGVHPRTGAARVAKKRQPHKRQLILDEAARLFKERSFDSSSMRDLGARVGLDAASMYNHLRSKDEILDSICFRVSDAYLAQLTEVEQMAGTYLAKITELLRQHVRLVATDGAAVSVANNEWKALSEPPPGLSRSASATKKAWRRSSSRASRPASCSR
;
A
#
# COMPACT_ATOMS: atom_id res chain seq x y z
N MET A 1 -19.43 -29.04 -20.01
CA MET A 1 -19.69 -29.30 -18.58
C MET A 1 -21.19 -29.33 -18.38
N LEU A 2 -21.73 -30.41 -17.83
CA LEU A 2 -23.16 -30.59 -17.56
C LEU A 2 -23.52 -29.87 -16.27
N PHE A 3 -24.51 -28.98 -16.34
CA PHE A 3 -25.16 -28.35 -15.20
C PHE A 3 -25.56 -29.41 -14.17
N ASN A 4 -25.06 -29.30 -12.94
CA ASN A 4 -25.45 -30.20 -11.85
C ASN A 4 -26.40 -29.46 -10.89
N PRO A 5 -27.72 -29.65 -11.03
CA PRO A 5 -28.71 -28.91 -10.23
C PRO A 5 -28.57 -29.12 -8.72
N ALA A 6 -27.99 -30.24 -8.28
CA ALA A 6 -27.81 -30.56 -6.87
C ALA A 6 -26.70 -29.73 -6.21
N ILE A 7 -25.73 -29.24 -6.98
CA ILE A 7 -24.61 -28.41 -6.48
C ILE A 7 -24.89 -26.93 -6.75
N GLU A 8 -25.41 -26.61 -7.94
CA GLU A 8 -25.51 -25.23 -8.41
C GLU A 8 -26.72 -24.48 -7.85
N ARG A 9 -27.70 -25.18 -7.26
CA ARG A 9 -28.84 -24.57 -6.53
C ARG A 9 -28.72 -24.64 -5.01
N LEU A 10 -27.57 -25.09 -4.50
CA LEU A 10 -27.40 -25.32 -3.08
C LEU A 10 -27.27 -23.96 -2.34
N PRO A 11 -27.98 -23.74 -1.20
CA PRO A 11 -27.87 -22.51 -0.44
C PRO A 11 -26.43 -22.20 -0.02
N LEU A 12 -26.04 -20.92 -0.02
CA LEU A 12 -24.68 -20.48 0.32
C LEU A 12 -24.11 -21.09 1.61
N PRO A 13 -24.88 -21.24 2.72
CA PRO A 13 -24.36 -21.88 3.93
C PRO A 13 -23.99 -23.35 3.71
N GLN A 14 -24.79 -24.09 2.94
CA GLN A 14 -24.59 -25.51 2.67
C GLN A 14 -23.45 -25.73 1.67
N LEU A 15 -23.29 -24.84 0.68
CA LEU A 15 -22.13 -24.83 -0.21
C LEU A 15 -20.83 -24.62 0.55
N ARG A 16 -20.81 -23.66 1.48
CA ARG A 16 -19.63 -23.41 2.32
C ARG A 16 -19.29 -24.62 3.19
N ALA A 17 -20.29 -25.24 3.81
CA ALA A 17 -20.08 -26.45 4.60
C ALA A 17 -19.49 -27.61 3.77
N LEU A 18 -20.00 -27.80 2.54
CA LEU A 18 -19.50 -28.83 1.63
C LEU A 18 -18.07 -28.52 1.13
N GLN A 19 -17.78 -27.26 0.83
CA GLN A 19 -16.43 -26.82 0.44
C GLN A 19 -15.44 -26.98 1.58
N ASP A 20 -15.83 -26.63 2.81
CA ASP A 20 -15.00 -26.81 4.01
C ASP A 20 -14.72 -28.29 4.28
N ALA A 21 -15.72 -29.16 4.14
CA ALA A 21 -15.55 -30.60 4.30
C ALA A 21 -14.56 -31.19 3.27
N ARG A 22 -14.75 -30.86 1.99
CA ARG A 22 -13.85 -31.31 0.91
C ARG A 22 -12.42 -30.78 1.08
N LEU A 23 -12.30 -29.52 1.49
CA LEU A 23 -10.99 -28.90 1.73
C LEU A 23 -10.24 -29.61 2.86
N ARG A 24 -10.93 -29.97 3.95
CA ARG A 24 -10.33 -30.73 5.07
C ARG A 24 -9.85 -32.10 4.61
N GLU A 25 -10.66 -32.81 3.82
CA GLU A 25 -10.30 -34.11 3.27
C GLU A 25 -9.07 -34.03 2.36
N GLN A 26 -9.04 -33.04 1.45
CA GLN A 26 -7.90 -32.81 0.57
C GLN A 26 -6.62 -32.45 1.35
N VAL A 27 -6.73 -31.58 2.36
CA VAL A 27 -5.59 -31.21 3.20
C VAL A 27 -5.08 -32.42 3.98
N ALA A 28 -5.95 -33.26 4.54
CA ALA A 28 -5.56 -34.48 5.24
C ALA A 28 -4.83 -35.46 4.32
N TYR A 29 -5.40 -35.70 3.13
CA TYR A 29 -4.79 -36.57 2.12
C TYR A 29 -3.37 -36.11 1.74
N VAL A 30 -3.20 -34.83 1.44
CA VAL A 30 -1.90 -34.27 1.01
C VAL A 30 -0.89 -34.23 2.15
N TYR A 31 -1.34 -33.91 3.38
CA TYR A 31 -0.51 -33.91 4.58
C TYR A 31 0.04 -35.31 4.89
N GLU A 32 -0.79 -36.34 4.75
CA GLU A 32 -0.42 -37.72 5.03
C GLU A 32 0.49 -38.31 3.94
N ARG A 33 0.23 -38.02 2.67
CA ARG A 33 0.89 -38.71 1.55
C ARG A 33 2.12 -38.01 0.98
N VAL A 34 2.31 -36.72 1.25
CA VAL A 34 3.39 -35.95 0.61
C VAL A 34 4.28 -35.26 1.67
N PRO A 35 5.52 -35.75 1.89
CA PRO A 35 6.43 -35.22 2.91
C PRO A 35 6.70 -33.72 2.79
N PHE A 36 6.80 -33.21 1.56
CA PHE A 36 6.99 -31.77 1.28
C PHE A 36 5.86 -30.91 1.89
N TYR A 37 4.60 -31.32 1.70
CA TYR A 37 3.46 -30.55 2.20
C TYR A 37 3.26 -30.71 3.69
N ARG A 38 3.59 -31.88 4.27
CA ARG A 38 3.60 -32.08 5.73
C ARG A 38 4.46 -31.04 6.42
N HIS A 39 5.75 -30.95 6.04
CA HIS A 39 6.67 -29.97 6.61
C HIS A 39 6.21 -28.53 6.41
N LYS A 40 5.67 -28.21 5.23
CA LYS A 40 5.16 -26.86 4.93
C LYS A 40 3.92 -26.51 5.76
N PHE A 41 3.03 -27.47 6.02
CA PHE A 41 1.85 -27.26 6.85
C PHE A 41 2.20 -27.17 8.33
N ASP A 42 3.14 -27.98 8.82
CA ASP A 42 3.66 -27.90 10.18
C ASP A 42 4.31 -26.54 10.46
N ALA A 43 5.14 -26.05 9.52
CA ALA A 43 5.74 -24.71 9.61
C ALA A 43 4.71 -23.56 9.64
N LEU A 44 3.50 -23.80 9.11
CA LEU A 44 2.39 -22.85 9.10
C LEU A 44 1.40 -23.08 10.25
N GLY A 45 1.63 -24.07 11.12
CA GLY A 45 0.71 -24.43 12.21
C GLY A 45 -0.63 -24.99 11.73
N VAL A 46 -0.69 -25.56 10.53
CA VAL A 46 -1.90 -26.13 9.93
C VAL A 46 -1.85 -27.65 10.06
N HIS A 47 -2.80 -28.23 10.78
CA HIS A 47 -2.88 -29.69 10.90
C HIS A 47 -4.30 -30.16 10.56
N PRO A 48 -4.46 -31.31 9.85
CA PRO A 48 -5.78 -31.80 9.42
C PRO A 48 -6.77 -32.08 10.55
N ARG A 49 -6.31 -32.28 11.79
CA ARG A 49 -7.13 -32.61 12.97
C ARG A 49 -7.59 -31.37 13.75
N THR A 50 -6.94 -30.22 13.61
CA THR A 50 -7.23 -29.02 14.40
C THR A 50 -8.35 -28.17 13.80
N GLY A 51 -8.99 -28.66 12.73
CA GLY A 51 -9.70 -27.80 11.78
C GLY A 51 -8.70 -26.84 11.11
N ALA A 52 -9.08 -26.22 10.00
CA ALA A 52 -8.32 -25.07 9.54
C ALA A 52 -8.44 -23.98 10.63
N ALA A 53 -7.53 -23.98 11.61
CA ALA A 53 -7.14 -22.76 12.29
C ALA A 53 -7.02 -21.77 11.17
N ARG A 54 -7.85 -20.72 11.17
CA ARG A 54 -7.82 -19.68 10.14
C ARG A 54 -6.36 -19.29 10.05
N VAL A 55 -5.67 -19.81 9.03
CA VAL A 55 -4.38 -19.32 8.65
C VAL A 55 -4.77 -17.91 8.28
N ALA A 56 -4.53 -16.98 9.21
CA ALA A 56 -4.65 -15.58 8.95
C ALA A 56 -3.66 -15.41 7.82
N LYS A 57 -4.18 -15.49 6.59
CA LYS A 57 -3.43 -15.41 5.35
C LYS A 57 -2.63 -14.16 5.57
N LYS A 58 -1.31 -14.30 5.83
CA LYS A 58 -0.41 -13.15 5.95
C LYS A 58 -0.70 -12.42 4.66
N ARG A 59 -1.45 -11.33 4.77
CA ARG A 59 -2.19 -10.74 3.66
C ARG A 59 -1.06 -10.22 2.80
N GLN A 60 -0.64 -11.02 1.81
CA GLN A 60 0.45 -10.64 0.94
C GLN A 60 0.05 -9.25 0.47
N PRO A 61 0.87 -8.21 0.70
CA PRO A 61 0.52 -6.89 0.25
C PRO A 61 0.15 -7.04 -1.21
N HIS A 62 -1.03 -6.56 -1.59
CA HIS A 62 -1.48 -6.57 -2.97
C HIS A 62 -0.29 -6.06 -3.80
N LYS A 63 0.10 -6.71 -4.92
CA LYS A 63 1.35 -6.35 -5.64
C LYS A 63 1.52 -4.84 -5.82
N ARG A 64 0.41 -4.12 -6.05
CA ARG A 64 0.33 -2.66 -6.05
C ARG A 64 0.93 -2.00 -4.80
N GLN A 65 0.57 -2.46 -3.60
CA GLN A 65 1.08 -1.95 -2.33
C GLN A 65 2.59 -2.17 -2.18
N LEU A 66 3.09 -3.35 -2.57
CA LEU A 66 4.53 -3.60 -2.56
C LEU A 66 5.28 -2.64 -3.50
N ILE A 67 4.71 -2.37 -4.68
CA ILE A 67 5.27 -1.38 -5.61
C ILE A 67 5.27 0.02 -4.98
N LEU A 68 4.19 0.44 -4.33
CA LEU A 68 4.11 1.75 -3.67
C LEU A 68 5.14 1.88 -2.54
N ASP A 69 5.35 0.83 -1.76
CA ASP A 69 6.30 0.84 -0.65
C ASP A 69 7.76 0.92 -1.15
N GLU A 70 8.12 0.19 -2.22
CA GLU A 70 9.43 0.33 -2.85
C GLU A 70 9.62 1.67 -3.55
N ALA A 71 8.55 2.21 -4.17
CA ALA A 71 8.59 3.53 -4.76
C ALA A 71 8.82 4.62 -3.73
N ALA A 72 8.16 4.53 -2.56
CA ALA A 72 8.37 5.47 -1.47
C ALA A 72 9.84 5.48 -1.00
N ARG A 73 10.48 4.31 -0.93
CA ARG A 73 11.92 4.22 -0.59
C ARG A 73 12.79 4.80 -1.69
N LEU A 74 12.50 4.48 -2.95
CA LEU A 74 13.24 5.02 -4.09
C LEU A 74 13.16 6.55 -4.17
N PHE A 75 11.97 7.12 -3.97
CA PHE A 75 11.76 8.57 -3.99
C PHE A 75 12.43 9.24 -2.79
N LYS A 76 12.42 8.60 -1.61
CA LYS A 76 13.19 9.10 -0.46
C LYS A 76 14.71 9.16 -0.74
N GLU A 77 15.24 8.20 -1.48
CA GLU A 77 16.69 8.11 -1.76
C GLU A 77 17.16 9.00 -2.92
N ARG A 78 16.36 9.13 -3.98
CA ARG A 78 16.77 9.79 -5.24
C ARG A 78 15.88 10.96 -5.66
N SER A 79 14.92 11.35 -4.82
CA SER A 79 13.83 12.26 -5.14
C SER A 79 12.88 11.74 -6.22
N PHE A 80 11.69 12.32 -6.26
CA PHE A 80 10.69 11.97 -7.26
C PHE A 80 11.18 12.26 -8.68
N ASP A 81 11.75 13.44 -8.94
CA ASP A 81 12.13 13.86 -10.29
C ASP A 81 13.27 13.01 -10.88
N SER A 82 14.27 12.65 -10.08
CA SER A 82 15.45 11.90 -10.53
C SER A 82 15.25 10.38 -10.60
N SER A 83 14.05 9.89 -10.30
CA SER A 83 13.71 8.46 -10.40
C SER A 83 12.84 8.15 -11.62
N SER A 84 12.97 6.93 -12.13
CA SER A 84 12.19 6.46 -13.29
C SER A 84 11.38 5.18 -12.98
N MET A 85 10.38 4.91 -13.82
CA MET A 85 9.61 3.65 -13.77
C MET A 85 10.51 2.42 -13.98
N ARG A 86 11.59 2.56 -14.75
CA ARG A 86 12.57 1.49 -14.97
C ARG A 86 13.39 1.19 -13.71
N ASP A 87 13.83 2.22 -12.99
CA ASP A 87 14.56 2.07 -11.72
C ASP A 87 13.68 1.34 -10.68
N LEU A 88 12.40 1.69 -10.64
CA LEU A 88 11.43 1.04 -9.77
C LEU A 88 11.18 -0.42 -10.16
N GLY A 89 11.02 -0.70 -11.45
CA GLY A 89 10.87 -2.07 -11.95
C GLY A 89 12.07 -2.96 -11.57
N ALA A 90 13.29 -2.45 -11.75
CA ALA A 90 14.51 -3.15 -11.35
C ALA A 90 14.54 -3.48 -9.84
N ARG A 91 14.00 -2.58 -9.00
CA ARG A 91 13.96 -2.76 -7.54
C ARG A 91 12.92 -3.79 -7.09
N VAL A 92 11.78 -3.84 -7.77
CA VAL A 92 10.66 -4.75 -7.46
C VAL A 92 10.82 -6.12 -8.16
N GLY A 93 11.74 -6.24 -9.12
CA GLY A 93 11.90 -7.44 -9.93
C GLY A 93 10.80 -7.60 -10.99
N LEU A 94 10.25 -6.48 -11.47
CA LEU A 94 9.23 -6.44 -12.52
C LEU A 94 9.74 -5.65 -13.73
N ASP A 95 9.38 -6.11 -14.93
CA ASP A 95 9.59 -5.31 -16.13
C ASP A 95 8.63 -4.10 -16.15
N ALA A 96 8.95 -3.09 -16.98
CA ALA A 96 8.16 -1.87 -17.06
C ALA A 96 6.71 -2.12 -17.53
N ALA A 97 6.46 -3.08 -18.43
CA ALA A 97 5.12 -3.39 -18.92
C ALA A 97 4.25 -4.02 -17.81
N SER A 98 4.83 -4.92 -17.01
CA SER A 98 4.21 -5.52 -15.83
C SER A 98 3.89 -4.48 -14.75
N MET A 99 4.71 -3.44 -14.62
CA MET A 99 4.46 -2.31 -13.72
C MET A 99 3.23 -1.49 -14.14
N TYR A 100 3.09 -1.21 -15.44
CA TYR A 100 1.95 -0.44 -15.98
C TYR A 100 0.59 -1.12 -15.79
N ASN A 101 0.55 -2.44 -15.57
CA ASN A 101 -0.67 -3.16 -15.20
C ASN A 101 -1.18 -2.82 -13.80
N HIS A 102 -0.32 -2.31 -12.93
CA HIS A 102 -0.65 -1.97 -11.55
C HIS A 102 -0.78 -0.47 -11.33
N LEU A 103 0.05 0.34 -12.01
CA LEU A 103 0.18 1.77 -11.83
C LEU A 103 0.49 2.43 -13.18
N ARG A 104 -0.33 3.38 -13.61
CA ARG A 104 -0.30 3.95 -14.96
C ARG A 104 0.85 4.92 -15.19
N SER A 105 1.34 5.57 -14.14
CA SER A 105 2.41 6.56 -14.24
C SER A 105 3.19 6.73 -12.94
N LYS A 106 4.36 7.38 -13.04
CA LYS A 106 5.15 7.81 -11.87
C LYS A 106 4.34 8.80 -11.01
N ASP A 107 3.56 9.67 -11.64
CA ASP A 107 2.68 10.63 -10.95
C ASP A 107 1.60 9.91 -10.13
N GLU A 108 0.95 8.87 -10.67
CA GLU A 108 -0.06 8.08 -9.95
C GLU A 108 0.52 7.44 -8.68
N ILE A 109 1.79 7.04 -8.73
CA ILE A 109 2.51 6.47 -7.59
C ILE A 109 2.71 7.53 -6.51
N LEU A 110 3.19 8.71 -6.88
CA LEU A 110 3.39 9.81 -5.96
C LEU A 110 2.06 10.25 -5.33
N ASP A 111 1.02 10.42 -6.16
CA ASP A 111 -0.35 10.71 -5.73
C ASP A 111 -0.78 9.67 -4.69
N SER A 112 -0.70 8.37 -5.02
CA SER A 112 -1.11 7.28 -4.13
C SER A 112 -0.37 7.29 -2.79
N ILE A 113 0.93 7.60 -2.78
CA ILE A 113 1.73 7.69 -1.55
C ILE A 113 1.28 8.89 -0.71
N CYS A 114 1.15 10.06 -1.32
CA CYS A 114 0.76 11.29 -0.65
C CYS A 114 -0.66 11.19 -0.07
N PHE A 115 -1.65 10.74 -0.86
CA PHE A 115 -3.03 10.57 -0.41
C PHE A 115 -3.11 9.58 0.75
N ARG A 116 -2.42 8.43 0.67
CA ARG A 116 -2.40 7.44 1.76
C ARG A 116 -1.93 8.04 3.09
N VAL A 117 -0.88 8.87 3.07
CA VAL A 117 -0.37 9.53 4.28
C VAL A 117 -1.32 10.62 4.76
N SER A 118 -1.88 11.42 3.85
CA SER A 118 -2.88 12.44 4.18
C SER A 118 -4.13 11.83 4.81
N ASP A 119 -4.67 10.75 4.23
CA ASP A 119 -5.84 10.04 4.76
C ASP A 119 -5.57 9.48 6.15
N ALA A 120 -4.36 8.96 6.39
CA ALA A 120 -3.95 8.51 7.72
C ALA A 120 -3.95 9.66 8.73
N TYR A 121 -3.42 10.84 8.38
CA TYR A 121 -3.46 12.00 9.27
C TYR A 121 -4.88 12.53 9.52
N LEU A 122 -5.72 12.56 8.49
CA LEU A 122 -7.11 13.01 8.62
C LEU A 122 -7.93 12.07 9.51
N ALA A 123 -7.72 10.75 9.38
CA ALA A 123 -8.34 9.76 10.25
C ALA A 123 -7.89 9.95 11.71
N GLN A 124 -6.58 10.11 11.94
CA GLN A 124 -6.00 10.37 13.27
C GLN A 124 -6.56 11.65 13.92
N LEU A 125 -6.66 12.74 13.15
CA LEU A 125 -7.26 13.99 13.63
C LEU A 125 -8.72 13.80 14.02
N THR A 126 -9.49 13.10 13.19
CA THR A 126 -10.92 12.83 13.46
C THR A 126 -11.10 12.01 14.73
N GLU A 127 -10.26 10.98 14.95
CA GLU A 127 -10.28 10.17 16.17
C GLU A 127 -9.92 11.00 17.42
N VAL A 128 -8.87 11.82 17.34
CA VAL A 128 -8.42 12.67 18.46
C VAL A 128 -9.43 13.76 18.78
N GLU A 129 -10.12 14.31 17.79
CA GLU A 129 -11.19 15.29 17.99
C GLU A 129 -12.33 14.69 18.83
N GLN A 130 -12.72 13.44 18.55
CA GLN A 130 -13.77 12.72 19.26
C GLN A 130 -13.33 12.20 20.64
N MET A 131 -12.03 12.14 20.92
CA MET A 131 -11.51 11.70 22.21
C MET A 131 -11.95 12.63 23.35
N ALA A 132 -12.42 12.06 24.46
CA ALA A 132 -12.66 12.81 25.68
C ALA A 132 -11.34 13.14 26.39
N GLY A 133 -11.21 14.35 26.94
CA GLY A 133 -10.02 14.76 27.70
C GLY A 133 -9.60 16.20 27.45
N THR A 134 -8.48 16.59 28.04
CA THR A 134 -7.90 17.93 27.90
C THR A 134 -7.26 18.12 26.54
N TYR A 135 -7.10 19.37 26.10
CA TYR A 135 -6.35 19.70 24.87
C TYR A 135 -4.92 19.13 24.90
N LEU A 136 -4.27 19.12 26.06
CA LEU A 136 -2.94 18.55 26.22
C LEU A 136 -2.95 17.04 25.93
N ALA A 137 -3.96 16.30 26.43
CA ALA A 137 -4.11 14.87 26.15
C ALA A 137 -4.34 14.61 24.65
N LYS A 138 -5.16 15.44 24.00
CA LYS A 138 -5.41 15.37 22.55
C LYS A 138 -4.14 15.60 21.73
N ILE A 139 -3.40 16.67 22.00
CA ILE A 139 -2.13 16.97 21.32
C ILE A 139 -1.11 15.86 21.56
N THR A 140 -1.04 15.33 22.77
CA THR A 140 -0.13 14.22 23.11
C THR A 140 -0.46 12.97 22.30
N GLU A 141 -1.74 12.61 22.16
CA GLU A 141 -2.14 11.47 21.32
C GLU A 141 -1.83 11.72 19.84
N LEU A 142 -2.11 12.92 19.33
CA LEU A 142 -1.81 13.27 17.94
C LEU A 142 -0.30 13.13 17.64
N LEU A 143 0.57 13.62 18.54
CA LEU A 143 2.02 13.46 18.41
C LEU A 143 2.44 11.99 18.48
N ARG A 144 1.83 11.20 19.37
CA ARG A 144 2.09 9.76 19.48
C ARG A 144 1.72 9.03 18.20
N GLN A 145 0.56 9.34 17.62
CA GLN A 145 0.11 8.75 16.35
C GLN A 145 1.00 9.17 15.17
N HIS A 146 1.45 10.42 15.12
CA HIS A 146 2.42 10.89 14.12
C HIS A 146 3.75 10.14 14.22
N VAL A 147 4.32 10.04 15.43
CA VAL A 147 5.58 9.30 15.66
C VAL A 147 5.45 7.83 15.27
N ARG A 148 4.31 7.19 15.59
CA ARG A 148 4.03 5.81 15.15
C ARG A 148 4.02 5.70 13.63
N LEU A 149 3.33 6.61 12.93
CA LEU A 149 3.27 6.58 11.47
C LEU A 149 4.65 6.75 10.83
N VAL A 150 5.48 7.67 11.35
CA VAL A 150 6.87 7.85 10.91
C VAL A 150 7.72 6.60 11.18
N ALA A 151 7.53 5.94 12.33
CA ALA A 151 8.27 4.72 12.66
C ALA A 151 7.88 3.52 11.78
N THR A 152 6.62 3.42 11.37
CA THR A 152 6.12 2.29 10.56
C THR A 152 6.25 2.52 9.06
N ASP A 153 6.06 3.75 8.58
CA ASP A 153 6.03 4.10 7.15
C ASP A 153 6.81 5.40 6.86
N GLY A 154 8.01 5.50 7.45
CA GLY A 154 8.82 6.71 7.35
C GLY A 154 9.26 7.07 5.93
N ALA A 155 9.29 6.11 5.01
CA ALA A 155 9.54 6.39 3.59
C ALA A 155 8.37 7.13 2.96
N ALA A 156 7.13 6.65 3.13
CA ALA A 156 5.96 7.33 2.62
C ALA A 156 5.76 8.70 3.27
N VAL A 157 5.96 8.81 4.59
CA VAL A 157 5.86 10.11 5.28
C VAL A 157 6.90 11.10 4.79
N SER A 158 8.15 10.66 4.58
CA SER A 158 9.21 11.52 4.02
C SER A 158 8.85 12.04 2.63
N VAL A 159 8.34 11.15 1.76
CA VAL A 159 7.91 11.53 0.41
C VAL A 159 6.72 12.49 0.48
N ALA A 160 5.70 12.19 1.28
CA ALA A 160 4.54 13.06 1.43
C ALA A 160 4.90 14.46 1.95
N ASN A 161 5.84 14.57 2.90
CA ASN A 161 6.26 15.85 3.46
C ASN A 161 7.09 16.70 2.48
N ASN A 162 7.90 16.05 1.64
CA ASN A 162 8.89 16.75 0.81
C ASN A 162 8.43 16.93 -0.64
N GLU A 163 7.70 15.96 -1.19
CA GLU A 163 7.45 15.81 -2.63
C GLU A 163 6.00 16.14 -3.02
N TRP A 164 5.11 16.48 -2.07
CA TRP A 164 3.71 16.86 -2.38
C TRP A 164 3.59 18.03 -3.38
N LYS A 165 4.66 18.82 -3.54
CA LYS A 165 4.75 19.91 -4.51
C LYS A 165 4.81 19.41 -5.96
N ALA A 166 5.31 18.20 -6.19
CA ALA A 166 5.38 17.57 -7.50
C ALA A 166 4.02 17.00 -7.96
N LEU A 167 3.06 16.83 -7.04
CA LEU A 167 1.71 16.32 -7.35
C LEU A 167 1.03 17.15 -8.44
N SER A 168 0.13 16.53 -9.20
CA SER A 168 -0.74 17.20 -10.16
C SER A 168 -1.68 18.16 -9.42
N GLU A 169 -2.36 17.62 -8.41
CA GLU A 169 -3.30 18.31 -7.55
C GLU A 169 -2.83 18.25 -6.09
N PRO A 170 -3.03 19.30 -5.28
CA PRO A 170 -2.72 19.21 -3.85
C PRO A 170 -3.64 18.18 -3.16
N PRO A 171 -3.15 17.43 -2.17
CA PRO A 171 -3.98 16.54 -1.35
C PRO A 171 -5.09 17.32 -0.63
N PRO A 172 -6.26 16.71 -0.37
CA PRO A 172 -7.31 17.30 0.45
C PRO A 172 -6.74 17.64 1.83
N GLY A 173 -7.00 18.87 2.29
CA GLY A 173 -6.50 19.38 3.57
C GLY A 173 -5.23 20.26 3.49
N LEU A 174 -4.51 20.28 2.36
CA LEU A 174 -3.48 21.29 2.12
C LEU A 174 -4.12 22.62 1.71
N SER A 175 -4.01 23.62 2.60
CA SER A 175 -4.60 24.97 2.48
C SER A 175 -4.43 25.64 1.09
N ARG A 176 -5.30 26.59 0.71
CA ARG A 176 -5.15 27.42 -0.50
C ARG A 176 -3.78 28.11 -0.61
N SER A 177 -3.11 28.37 0.52
CA SER A 177 -1.73 28.91 0.55
C SER A 177 -0.68 27.93 -0.01
N ALA A 178 -0.92 26.62 0.10
CA ALA A 178 -0.09 25.56 -0.48
C ALA A 178 -0.12 25.61 -2.03
N SER A 179 -1.28 25.88 -2.62
CA SER A 179 -1.45 26.06 -4.07
C SER A 179 -0.76 27.32 -4.59
N ALA A 180 -0.77 28.40 -3.80
CA ALA A 180 -0.05 29.63 -4.12
C ALA A 180 1.47 29.45 -4.06
N THR A 181 1.98 28.75 -3.05
CA THR A 181 3.41 28.40 -2.94
C THR A 181 3.85 27.42 -4.03
N LYS A 182 3.00 26.47 -4.43
CA LYS A 182 3.26 25.57 -5.57
C LYS A 182 3.45 26.36 -6.88
N LYS A 183 2.59 27.35 -7.14
CA LYS A 183 2.68 28.20 -8.34
C LYS A 183 3.94 29.10 -8.31
N ALA A 184 4.30 29.65 -7.15
CA ALA A 184 5.54 30.42 -6.98
C ALA A 184 6.80 29.57 -7.19
N TRP A 185 6.81 28.33 -6.68
CA TRP A 185 7.93 27.41 -6.80
C TRP A 185 8.09 26.80 -8.21
N ARG A 186 7.00 26.48 -8.93
CA ARG A 186 7.06 26.11 -10.36
C ARG A 186 7.64 27.22 -11.24
N ARG A 187 7.38 28.49 -10.88
CA ARG A 187 7.95 29.65 -11.58
C ARG A 187 9.45 29.82 -11.31
N SER A 188 9.96 29.45 -10.14
CA SER A 188 11.39 29.52 -9.83
C SER A 188 12.17 28.34 -10.39
N SER A 189 11.62 27.12 -10.34
CA SER A 189 12.26 25.90 -10.86
C SER A 189 12.31 25.86 -12.40
N SER A 190 11.27 26.33 -13.10
CA SER A 190 11.31 26.50 -14.57
C SER A 190 12.29 27.59 -15.05
N ARG A 191 12.64 28.53 -14.18
CA ARG A 191 13.64 29.57 -14.46
C ARG A 191 15.08 29.06 -14.25
N ALA A 192 15.27 28.07 -13.38
CA ALA A 192 16.55 27.43 -13.12
C ALA A 192 16.95 26.37 -14.17
N SER A 193 16.01 25.88 -14.98
CA SER A 193 16.23 24.87 -16.03
C SER A 193 16.36 25.43 -17.45
N ARG A 194 16.37 26.77 -17.63
CA ARG A 194 16.72 27.37 -18.94
C ARG A 194 18.24 27.35 -19.10
N PRO A 195 18.81 26.66 -20.11
CA PRO A 195 20.22 26.79 -20.39
C PRO A 195 20.52 28.25 -20.72
N ALA A 196 21.57 28.80 -20.13
CA ALA A 196 22.05 30.13 -20.46
C ALA A 196 22.33 30.18 -21.97
N SER A 197 21.48 30.88 -22.72
CA SER A 197 21.74 31.16 -24.12
C SER A 197 22.94 32.09 -24.18
N CYS A 198 24.12 31.51 -24.41
CA CYS A 198 25.33 32.24 -24.70
C CYS A 198 25.18 32.82 -26.12
N SER A 199 24.80 34.09 -26.22
CA SER A 199 24.83 34.85 -27.46
C SER A 199 26.29 35.16 -27.82
N ARG A 200 26.63 34.88 -29.08
CA ARG A 200 27.92 35.17 -29.74
C ARG A 200 28.32 36.63 -29.69
#